data_AF-A0A3B1BJY1-F1
#
_entry.id   AF-A0A3B1BJY1-F1
#
_cell.length_a   1.000
_cell.length_b   1.000
_cell.length_c   1.000
_cell.angle_alpha   90.00
_cell.angle_beta   90.00
_cell.angle_gamma   90.00
#
_symmetry.space_group_name_H-M   'P 1'
#
loop_
_entity.id
_entity.type
_entity.pdbx_description
1 polymer ?
#
loop_
_entity_poly.entity_id
_entity_poly.type
_entity_poly.pdbx_seq_one_letter_code
_entity_poly.pdbx_strand_id
1 'polypeptide(L)'
;MTRLHARGNTHAIFDQLLELIRSNKPVLNRQEGINDSSCIHSMLNPEDKEIMLSDAIPIKPQRLMHEINQLFPSNTRFFADTGNSVAWAIHYLQPADRRSIKRRGINAGLFRSSIEFSSMGWAIGSSLGAALGYQDGPVVCITGDGSFLMHGQELSVAIGEKLSIVFVVLNDEALGMVKHGQRLHNAEQIAYELPPTDFCAIAKAMGAHGYIIKSPEDLENLDIHDLISDKGPVVLDVRIDGEEVPPMGVRVQGLPSESRKAKWA
;
A
#
# COMPACT_ATOMS: atom_id res chain seq x y z
N MET A 1 -0.39 31.96 10.05
CA MET A 1 -1.87 32.12 10.09
C MET A 1 -2.42 32.03 8.68
N THR A 2 -3.44 31.21 8.46
CA THR A 2 -4.17 31.13 7.19
C THR A 2 -4.96 32.42 6.94
N ARG A 3 -4.91 32.94 5.70
CA ARG A 3 -5.55 34.22 5.32
C ARG A 3 -7.05 34.10 5.01
N LEU A 4 -7.54 32.89 4.74
CA LEU A 4 -8.95 32.63 4.40
C LEU A 4 -9.35 31.24 4.88
N HIS A 5 -10.58 31.11 5.39
CA HIS A 5 -11.19 29.85 5.78
C HIS A 5 -12.49 29.68 4.99
N ALA A 6 -12.60 28.60 4.22
CA ALA A 6 -13.84 28.21 3.55
C ALA A 6 -14.44 27.01 4.29
N ARG A 7 -15.65 27.18 4.83
CA ARG A 7 -16.35 26.14 5.59
C ARG A 7 -17.60 25.71 4.83
N GLY A 8 -17.76 24.40 4.64
CA GLY A 8 -18.90 23.84 3.94
C GLY A 8 -18.56 22.48 3.34
N ASN A 9 -19.50 21.93 2.57
CA ASN A 9 -19.27 20.70 1.82
C ASN A 9 -18.23 20.96 0.71
N THR A 10 -17.18 20.14 0.65
CA THR A 10 -16.08 20.31 -0.31
C THR A 10 -16.57 20.33 -1.76
N HIS A 11 -17.49 19.43 -2.14
CA HIS A 11 -18.04 19.44 -3.50
C HIS A 11 -18.71 20.77 -3.83
N ALA A 12 -19.63 21.23 -2.98
CA ALA A 12 -20.34 22.49 -3.19
C ALA A 12 -19.39 23.70 -3.25
N ILE A 13 -18.36 23.73 -2.40
CA ILE A 13 -17.33 24.79 -2.43
C ILE A 13 -16.59 24.79 -3.76
N PHE A 14 -16.15 23.62 -4.23
CA PHE A 14 -15.41 23.52 -5.50
C PHE A 14 -16.30 23.81 -6.71
N ASP A 15 -17.58 23.43 -6.70
CA ASP A 15 -18.52 23.75 -7.77
C ASP A 15 -18.70 25.27 -7.91
N GLN A 16 -18.94 25.97 -6.79
CA GLN A 16 -19.03 27.44 -6.79
C GLN A 16 -17.72 28.11 -7.19
N LEU A 17 -16.57 27.58 -6.73
CA LEU A 17 -15.26 28.10 -7.12
C LEU A 17 -15.04 27.96 -8.62
N LEU A 18 -15.42 26.83 -9.22
CA LEU A 18 -15.33 26.61 -10.67
C LEU A 18 -16.23 27.57 -11.45
N GLU A 19 -17.46 27.83 -10.98
CA GLU A 19 -18.36 28.83 -11.57
C GLU A 19 -17.77 30.24 -11.53
N LEU A 20 -17.19 30.64 -10.39
CA LEU A 20 -16.52 31.93 -10.22
C LEU A 20 -15.31 32.08 -11.16
N ILE A 21 -14.49 31.03 -11.29
CA ILE A 21 -13.35 31.03 -12.21
C ILE A 21 -13.82 31.15 -13.66
N ARG A 22 -14.86 30.39 -14.06
CA ARG A 22 -15.42 30.45 -15.42
C ARG A 22 -16.01 31.82 -15.76
N SER A 23 -16.68 32.45 -14.79
CA SER A 23 -17.34 33.75 -14.96
C SER A 23 -16.33 34.89 -15.04
N ASN A 24 -15.33 34.90 -14.16
CA ASN A 24 -14.36 35.99 -14.07
C ASN A 24 -13.19 35.85 -15.06
N LYS A 25 -12.99 34.67 -15.66
CA LYS A 25 -11.86 34.33 -16.55
C LYS A 25 -10.54 34.96 -16.07
N PRO A 26 -10.15 34.73 -14.79
CA PRO A 26 -8.94 35.33 -14.27
C PRO A 26 -7.76 34.92 -15.15
N VAL A 27 -6.81 35.83 -15.36
CA VAL A 27 -5.56 35.49 -16.05
C VAL A 27 -4.80 34.52 -15.15
N LEU A 28 -4.96 33.23 -15.43
CA LEU A 28 -4.20 32.18 -14.79
C LEU A 28 -2.85 32.12 -15.48
N ASN A 29 -1.88 32.83 -14.92
CA ASN A 29 -0.48 32.54 -15.21
C ASN A 29 -0.21 31.17 -14.60
N ARG A 30 -0.39 30.11 -15.39
CA ARG A 30 0.22 28.83 -15.10
C ARG A 30 1.71 29.15 -15.07
N GLN A 31 2.30 29.26 -13.87
CA GLN A 31 3.73 29.00 -13.77
C GLN A 31 3.93 27.70 -14.53
N GLU A 32 4.94 27.62 -15.40
CA GLU A 32 5.32 26.37 -16.06
C GLU A 32 5.73 25.35 -15.00
N GLY A 33 4.75 24.86 -14.25
CA GLY A 33 4.83 23.75 -13.33
C GLY A 33 4.80 22.53 -14.22
N ILE A 34 6.02 22.11 -14.56
CA ILE A 34 6.45 20.81 -15.06
C ILE A 34 5.33 20.08 -15.81
N ASN A 35 5.24 20.37 -17.10
CA ASN A 35 4.20 19.92 -17.99
C ASN A 35 4.44 18.49 -18.48
N ASP A 36 4.69 17.57 -17.56
CA ASP A 36 5.12 16.24 -17.95
C ASP A 36 4.47 15.17 -17.07
N SER A 37 3.86 14.18 -17.72
CA SER A 37 3.55 12.88 -17.11
C SER A 37 4.81 12.22 -16.54
N SER A 38 6.01 12.65 -16.96
CA SER A 38 7.29 12.29 -16.34
C SER A 38 7.48 12.81 -14.90
N CYS A 39 6.64 13.74 -14.43
CA CYS A 39 6.87 14.45 -13.17
C CYS A 39 6.64 13.60 -11.90
N ILE A 40 5.96 12.45 -12.01
CA ILE A 40 5.90 11.48 -10.89
C ILE A 40 7.18 10.64 -10.87
N HIS A 41 7.71 10.27 -12.05
CA HIS A 41 9.05 9.70 -12.17
C HIS A 41 10.16 10.71 -11.84
N SER A 42 9.88 12.02 -11.77
CA SER A 42 10.86 13.02 -11.33
C SER A 42 10.90 13.24 -9.82
N MET A 43 9.99 12.64 -9.05
CA MET A 43 10.03 12.68 -7.57
C MET A 43 10.81 11.52 -6.96
N LEU A 44 10.99 10.42 -7.70
CA LEU A 44 11.91 9.35 -7.35
C LEU A 44 13.31 9.73 -7.83
N ASN A 45 14.30 9.61 -6.95
CA ASN A 45 15.69 9.85 -7.34
C ASN A 45 16.18 8.72 -8.28
N PRO A 46 17.30 8.89 -8.99
CA PRO A 46 17.83 7.85 -9.87
C PRO A 46 18.08 6.51 -9.17
N GLU A 47 18.54 6.53 -7.91
CA GLU A 47 18.81 5.34 -7.11
C GLU A 47 17.53 4.52 -6.85
N ASP A 48 16.42 5.18 -6.51
CA ASP A 48 15.11 4.57 -6.33
C ASP A 48 14.66 3.82 -7.59
N LYS A 49 14.94 4.40 -8.78
CA LYS A 49 14.58 3.77 -10.07
C LYS A 49 15.40 2.51 -10.33
N GLU A 50 16.67 2.51 -9.98
CA GLU A 50 17.53 1.34 -10.10
C GLU A 50 17.08 0.23 -9.13
N ILE A 51 16.76 0.59 -7.88
CA ILE A 51 16.28 -0.38 -6.87
C ILE A 51 14.93 -0.98 -7.25
N MET A 52 14.03 -0.19 -7.85
CA MET A 52 12.74 -0.66 -8.37
C MET A 52 12.87 -1.67 -9.51
N LEU A 53 14.04 -1.77 -10.16
CA LEU A 53 14.35 -2.73 -11.22
C LEU A 53 15.36 -3.78 -10.76
N SER A 54 15.65 -3.85 -9.46
CA SER A 54 16.63 -4.79 -8.93
C SER A 54 16.14 -6.24 -9.04
N ASP A 55 17.05 -7.13 -9.44
CA ASP A 55 16.85 -8.59 -9.42
C ASP A 55 17.38 -9.24 -8.12
N ALA A 56 17.61 -8.45 -7.07
CA ALA A 56 18.15 -8.95 -5.81
C ALA A 56 17.19 -9.94 -5.12
N ILE A 57 17.80 -10.88 -4.39
CA ILE A 57 17.14 -11.86 -3.54
C ILE A 57 17.74 -11.74 -2.12
N PRO A 58 16.95 -11.54 -1.06
CA PRO A 58 15.49 -11.43 -1.04
C PRO A 58 14.94 -10.22 -1.81
N ILE A 59 13.65 -10.26 -2.17
CA ILE A 59 13.03 -9.27 -3.06
C ILE A 59 13.03 -7.89 -2.39
N LYS A 60 13.53 -6.87 -3.09
CA LYS A 60 13.45 -5.49 -2.63
C LYS A 60 11.98 -5.03 -2.58
N PRO A 61 11.45 -4.49 -1.46
CA PRO A 61 10.06 -4.03 -1.39
C PRO A 61 9.71 -2.97 -2.45
N GLN A 62 10.66 -2.13 -2.85
CA GLN A 62 10.52 -1.14 -3.91
C GLN A 62 10.25 -1.83 -5.27
N ARG A 63 11.01 -2.89 -5.60
CA ARG A 63 10.79 -3.74 -6.78
C ARG A 63 9.40 -4.36 -6.73
N LEU A 64 9.00 -4.93 -5.59
CA LEU A 64 7.67 -5.53 -5.43
C LEU A 64 6.54 -4.53 -5.73
N MET A 65 6.61 -3.32 -5.18
CA MET A 65 5.59 -2.29 -5.42
C MET A 65 5.56 -1.84 -6.88
N HIS A 66 6.73 -1.72 -7.52
CA HIS A 66 6.83 -1.42 -8.93
C HIS A 66 6.15 -2.50 -9.77
N GLU A 67 6.49 -3.77 -9.53
CA GLU A 67 6.00 -4.91 -10.30
C GLU A 67 4.48 -5.08 -10.18
N ILE A 68 3.95 -5.09 -8.95
CA ILE A 68 2.51 -5.20 -8.69
C ILE A 68 1.72 -4.11 -9.42
N ASN A 69 2.26 -2.90 -9.50
CA ASN A 69 1.60 -1.81 -10.21
C ASN A 69 1.43 -2.07 -11.71
N GLN A 70 2.40 -2.77 -12.31
CA GLN A 70 2.43 -3.06 -13.75
C GLN A 70 1.63 -4.33 -14.08
N LEU A 71 1.71 -5.32 -13.19
CA LEU A 71 1.06 -6.62 -13.29
C LEU A 71 -0.46 -6.52 -13.25
N PHE A 72 -1.00 -5.61 -12.44
CA PHE A 72 -2.44 -5.50 -12.23
C PHE A 72 -3.12 -4.46 -13.15
N PRO A 73 -4.37 -4.70 -13.59
CA PRO A 73 -5.13 -3.75 -14.42
C PRO A 73 -5.27 -2.34 -13.82
N SER A 74 -5.42 -1.32 -14.66
CA SER A 74 -5.57 0.09 -14.21
C SER A 74 -6.81 0.39 -13.35
N ASN A 75 -7.80 -0.50 -13.31
CA ASN A 75 -9.01 -0.42 -12.48
C ASN A 75 -8.86 -1.14 -11.12
N THR A 76 -7.67 -1.65 -10.80
CA THR A 76 -7.39 -2.35 -9.54
C THR A 76 -7.54 -1.43 -8.32
N ARG A 77 -8.14 -1.95 -7.25
CA ARG A 77 -8.15 -1.29 -5.95
C ARG A 77 -7.11 -1.89 -5.02
N PHE A 78 -6.14 -1.08 -4.66
CA PHE A 78 -5.10 -1.40 -3.70
C PHE A 78 -5.48 -0.91 -2.31
N PHE A 79 -5.29 -1.79 -1.33
CA PHE A 79 -5.42 -1.50 0.09
C PHE A 79 -4.08 -1.79 0.75
N ALA A 80 -3.39 -0.77 1.24
CA ALA A 80 -2.17 -0.97 2.02
C ALA A 80 -2.50 -0.99 3.51
N ASP A 81 -1.99 -2.01 4.19
CA ASP A 81 -2.11 -2.14 5.64
C ASP A 81 -1.13 -1.24 6.38
N THR A 82 -1.26 -1.20 7.70
CA THR A 82 -0.32 -0.48 8.56
C THR A 82 1.05 -1.17 8.58
N GLY A 83 2.11 -0.37 8.61
CA GLY A 83 3.49 -0.83 8.79
C GLY A 83 4.34 -0.52 7.57
N ASN A 84 5.28 -1.41 7.27
CA ASN A 84 6.14 -1.27 6.09
C ASN A 84 5.32 -1.21 4.79
N SER A 85 4.23 -1.99 4.70
CA SER A 85 3.34 -2.03 3.54
C SER A 85 2.83 -0.66 3.10
N VAL A 86 2.33 0.19 4.01
CA VAL A 86 1.90 1.56 3.65
C VAL A 86 3.07 2.46 3.26
N ALA A 87 4.23 2.36 3.92
CA ALA A 87 5.39 3.17 3.57
C ALA A 87 5.90 2.83 2.16
N TRP A 88 6.05 1.53 1.86
CA TRP A 88 6.42 1.08 0.53
C TRP A 88 5.38 1.45 -0.52
N ALA A 89 4.09 1.23 -0.23
CA ALA A 89 3.04 1.49 -1.21
C ALA A 89 2.87 2.98 -1.51
N ILE A 90 2.88 3.88 -0.51
CA ILE A 90 2.72 5.32 -0.77
C ILE A 90 3.85 5.87 -1.66
N HIS A 91 5.06 5.35 -1.48
CA HIS A 91 6.25 5.84 -2.17
C HIS A 91 6.45 5.21 -3.56
N TYR A 92 6.24 3.90 -3.70
CA TYR A 92 6.62 3.14 -4.88
C TYR A 92 5.45 2.55 -5.66
N LEU A 93 4.26 2.39 -5.06
CA LEU A 93 3.06 1.98 -5.78
C LEU A 93 2.50 3.18 -6.55
N GLN A 94 2.63 3.15 -7.87
CA GLN A 94 2.23 4.24 -8.75
C GLN A 94 1.05 3.86 -9.67
N PRO A 95 -0.19 3.67 -9.14
CA PRO A 95 -1.34 3.24 -9.93
C PRO A 95 -1.47 4.04 -11.21
N ALA A 96 -1.45 3.33 -12.34
CA ALA A 96 -1.57 3.92 -13.65
C ALA A 96 -2.89 4.71 -13.74
N ASP A 97 -2.80 5.93 -14.27
CA ASP A 97 -3.94 6.83 -14.51
C ASP A 97 -4.66 7.37 -13.25
N ARG A 98 -3.92 8.11 -12.42
CA ARG A 98 -4.48 8.91 -11.29
C ARG A 98 -5.39 10.07 -11.75
N ARG A 99 -5.51 10.36 -13.06
CA ARG A 99 -6.09 11.63 -13.57
C ARG A 99 -7.28 11.45 -14.51
N SER A 100 -7.67 10.24 -14.92
CA SER A 100 -8.83 10.06 -15.80
C SER A 100 -10.11 10.62 -15.18
N ILE A 101 -10.66 11.61 -15.87
CA ILE A 101 -11.88 12.35 -15.53
C ILE A 101 -13.09 11.41 -15.44
N LYS A 102 -13.09 10.27 -16.16
CA LYS A 102 -14.17 9.27 -16.12
C LYS A 102 -14.27 8.52 -14.79
N ARG A 103 -13.26 8.65 -13.91
CA ARG A 103 -13.14 7.89 -12.67
C ARG A 103 -13.15 8.77 -11.42
N ARG A 104 -13.50 10.06 -11.50
CA ARG A 104 -13.66 10.95 -10.33
C ARG A 104 -15.10 10.85 -9.78
N GLY A 105 -15.26 10.10 -8.70
CA GLY A 105 -16.51 9.89 -7.96
C GLY A 105 -16.23 9.32 -6.58
N ILE A 106 -17.23 9.16 -5.71
CA ILE A 106 -17.02 8.68 -4.33
C ILE A 106 -16.40 7.25 -4.28
N ASN A 107 -16.56 6.50 -5.38
CA ASN A 107 -16.01 5.16 -5.59
C ASN A 107 -14.66 5.18 -6.35
N ALA A 108 -13.99 6.32 -6.49
CA ALA A 108 -12.81 6.49 -7.36
C ALA A 108 -11.45 6.01 -6.83
N GLY A 109 -11.34 5.67 -5.54
CA GLY A 109 -10.03 5.41 -4.94
C GLY A 109 -9.41 4.11 -5.47
N LEU A 110 -8.30 4.22 -6.20
CA LEU A 110 -7.43 3.10 -6.60
C LEU A 110 -6.49 2.66 -5.46
N PHE A 111 -6.26 3.53 -4.47
CA PHE A 111 -5.39 3.25 -3.34
C PHE A 111 -6.05 3.74 -2.06
N ARG A 112 -6.09 2.89 -1.02
CA ARG A 112 -6.62 3.22 0.30
C ARG A 112 -5.68 2.69 1.39
N SER A 113 -5.54 3.46 2.46
CA SER A 113 -4.77 3.11 3.65
C SER A 113 -5.35 3.82 4.87
N SER A 114 -5.28 3.19 6.04
CA SER A 114 -5.57 3.85 7.32
C SER A 114 -4.28 4.44 7.88
N ILE A 115 -4.12 5.76 7.84
CA ILE A 115 -2.87 6.45 8.23
C ILE A 115 -2.97 7.09 9.63
N GLU A 116 -4.17 7.52 10.04
CA GLU A 116 -4.36 8.19 11.34
C GLU A 116 -4.34 7.18 12.48
N PHE A 117 -5.35 6.31 12.57
CA PHE A 117 -5.40 5.30 13.62
C PHE A 117 -4.33 4.21 13.43
N SER A 118 -3.98 3.89 12.17
CA SER A 118 -2.90 2.94 11.85
C SER A 118 -3.04 1.60 12.58
N SER A 119 -4.21 0.97 12.53
CA SER A 119 -4.40 -0.39 13.07
C SER A 119 -3.90 -1.46 12.10
N MET A 120 -3.10 -2.40 12.59
CA MET A 120 -2.68 -3.58 11.84
C MET A 120 -3.87 -4.48 11.49
N GLY A 121 -3.91 -5.00 10.27
CA GLY A 121 -4.99 -5.84 9.74
C GLY A 121 -6.18 -5.06 9.16
N TRP A 122 -6.15 -3.73 9.19
CA TRP A 122 -7.24 -2.90 8.66
C TRP A 122 -7.45 -3.15 7.16
N ALA A 123 -6.37 -3.32 6.40
CA ALA A 123 -6.46 -3.53 4.96
C ALA A 123 -7.12 -4.86 4.62
N ILE A 124 -6.95 -5.90 5.45
CA ILE A 124 -7.54 -7.23 5.24
C ILE A 124 -9.07 -7.12 5.28
N GLY A 125 -9.63 -6.57 6.36
CA GLY A 125 -11.07 -6.35 6.50
C GLY A 125 -11.63 -5.34 5.47
N SER A 126 -10.87 -4.28 5.18
CA SER A 126 -11.30 -3.27 4.20
C SER A 126 -11.34 -3.80 2.78
N SER A 127 -10.44 -4.72 2.43
CA SER A 127 -10.42 -5.37 1.11
C SER A 127 -11.63 -6.28 0.91
N LEU A 128 -12.10 -6.97 1.95
CA LEU A 128 -13.34 -7.74 1.91
C LEU A 128 -14.56 -6.85 1.59
N GLY A 129 -14.72 -5.76 2.35
CA GLY A 129 -15.81 -4.81 2.11
C GLY A 129 -15.73 -4.16 0.73
N ALA A 130 -14.52 -3.89 0.24
CA ALA A 130 -14.31 -3.38 -1.09
C ALA A 130 -14.65 -4.39 -2.18
N ALA A 131 -14.23 -5.65 -2.04
CA ALA A 131 -14.56 -6.70 -3.00
C ALA A 131 -16.05 -7.00 -3.03
N LEU A 132 -16.78 -6.85 -1.92
CA LEU A 132 -18.24 -6.91 -1.91
C LEU A 132 -18.86 -5.74 -2.68
N GLY A 133 -18.39 -4.51 -2.43
CA GLY A 133 -18.96 -3.29 -3.00
C GLY A 133 -18.47 -2.92 -4.40
N TYR A 134 -17.41 -3.55 -4.90
CA TYR A 134 -16.77 -3.24 -6.18
C TYR A 134 -16.51 -4.51 -6.98
N GLN A 135 -17.39 -4.76 -7.96
CA GLN A 135 -17.33 -5.93 -8.84
C GLN A 135 -16.70 -5.63 -10.21
N ASP A 136 -16.34 -4.37 -10.49
CA ASP A 136 -15.85 -3.95 -11.81
C ASP A 136 -14.34 -4.08 -11.99
N GLY A 137 -13.62 -4.66 -11.03
CA GLY A 137 -12.16 -4.80 -11.08
C GLY A 137 -11.58 -5.50 -9.86
N PRO A 138 -10.30 -5.90 -9.93
CA PRO A 138 -9.66 -6.68 -8.88
C PRO A 138 -9.40 -5.84 -7.63
N VAL A 139 -9.37 -6.52 -6.49
CA VAL A 139 -8.99 -5.96 -5.18
C VAL A 139 -7.70 -6.62 -4.71
N VAL A 140 -6.72 -5.79 -4.37
CA VAL A 140 -5.40 -6.23 -3.90
C VAL A 140 -5.17 -5.68 -2.50
N CYS A 141 -4.95 -6.58 -1.55
CA CYS A 141 -4.59 -6.28 -0.17
C CYS A 141 -3.08 -6.41 0.01
N ILE A 142 -2.38 -5.32 0.26
CA ILE A 142 -0.95 -5.29 0.54
C ILE A 142 -0.78 -5.21 2.06
N THR A 143 -0.36 -6.30 2.69
CA THR A 143 -0.27 -6.41 4.15
C THR A 143 1.08 -6.99 4.57
N GLY A 144 1.48 -6.75 5.82
CA GLY A 144 2.66 -7.38 6.40
C GLY A 144 2.31 -8.75 7.00
N ASP A 145 3.30 -9.64 7.09
CA ASP A 145 3.20 -10.92 7.80
C ASP A 145 2.62 -10.80 9.22
N GLY A 146 3.07 -9.82 10.02
CA GLY A 146 2.53 -9.58 11.37
C GLY A 146 1.05 -9.19 11.36
N SER A 147 0.61 -8.39 10.39
CA SER A 147 -0.79 -8.01 10.23
C SER A 147 -1.63 -9.20 9.77
N PHE A 148 -1.08 -10.05 8.89
CA PHE A 148 -1.72 -11.29 8.44
C PHE A 148 -1.81 -12.33 9.55
N LEU A 149 -0.84 -12.42 10.46
CA LEU A 149 -0.94 -13.27 11.65
C LEU A 149 -2.06 -12.82 12.61
N MET A 150 -2.43 -11.53 12.61
CA MET A 150 -3.52 -11.02 13.44
C MET A 150 -4.91 -11.26 12.83
N HIS A 151 -5.07 -11.06 11.52
CA HIS A 151 -6.39 -11.05 10.86
C HIS A 151 -6.49 -11.94 9.61
N GLY A 152 -5.48 -12.75 9.29
CA GLY A 152 -5.47 -13.62 8.10
C GLY A 152 -6.58 -14.68 8.08
N GLN A 153 -7.17 -14.99 9.23
CA GLN A 153 -8.35 -15.86 9.33
C GLN A 153 -9.57 -15.33 8.55
N GLU A 154 -9.61 -14.02 8.26
CA GLU A 154 -10.64 -13.38 7.43
C GLU A 154 -10.60 -13.88 5.97
N LEU A 155 -9.56 -14.63 5.58
CA LEU A 155 -9.55 -15.42 4.35
C LEU A 155 -10.76 -16.37 4.28
N SER A 156 -11.25 -16.88 5.42
CA SER A 156 -12.47 -17.69 5.49
C SER A 156 -13.72 -16.95 4.99
N VAL A 157 -13.81 -15.63 5.23
CA VAL A 157 -14.90 -14.78 4.74
C VAL A 157 -14.77 -14.60 3.23
N ALA A 158 -13.58 -14.32 2.71
CA ALA A 158 -13.36 -14.22 1.27
C ALA A 158 -13.75 -15.52 0.54
N ILE A 159 -13.44 -16.68 1.12
CA ILE A 159 -13.84 -17.99 0.57
C ILE A 159 -15.37 -18.15 0.61
N GLY A 160 -15.99 -17.93 1.77
CA GLY A 160 -17.43 -18.09 1.96
C GLY A 160 -18.26 -17.21 1.01
N GLU A 161 -17.81 -15.97 0.82
CA GLU A 161 -18.45 -14.97 -0.04
C GLU A 161 -17.94 -15.02 -1.49
N LYS A 162 -17.01 -15.93 -1.82
CA LYS A 162 -16.40 -16.10 -3.16
C LYS A 162 -15.81 -14.81 -3.72
N LEU A 163 -15.13 -14.06 -2.86
CA LEU A 163 -14.52 -12.77 -3.18
C LEU A 163 -13.13 -13.00 -3.80
N SER A 164 -12.95 -12.50 -5.01
CA SER A 164 -11.66 -12.46 -5.69
C SER A 164 -10.80 -11.33 -5.10
N ILE A 165 -9.96 -11.68 -4.13
CA ILE A 165 -9.02 -10.77 -3.47
C ILE A 165 -7.62 -11.37 -3.54
N VAL A 166 -6.65 -10.60 -4.00
CA VAL A 166 -5.24 -10.99 -3.94
C VAL A 166 -4.61 -10.37 -2.69
N PHE A 167 -4.26 -11.20 -1.72
CA PHE A 167 -3.50 -10.81 -0.53
C PHE A 167 -2.01 -10.94 -0.81
N VAL A 168 -1.33 -9.81 -0.94
CA VAL A 168 0.13 -9.72 -1.04
C VAL A 168 0.67 -9.54 0.38
N VAL A 169 1.25 -10.61 0.92
CA VAL A 169 1.86 -10.63 2.25
C VAL A 169 3.35 -10.31 2.09
N LEU A 170 3.77 -9.17 2.62
CA LEU A 170 5.17 -8.76 2.73
C LEU A 170 5.77 -9.50 3.93
N ASN A 171 6.51 -10.56 3.64
CA ASN A 171 7.07 -11.44 4.65
C ASN A 171 8.57 -11.15 4.83
N ASP A 172 8.87 -10.30 5.82
CA ASP A 172 10.21 -9.99 6.31
C ASP A 172 10.52 -10.65 7.67
N GLU A 173 9.61 -11.53 8.14
CA GLU A 173 9.66 -12.22 9.43
C GLU A 173 9.79 -11.24 10.61
N ALA A 174 9.20 -10.04 10.48
CA ALA A 174 9.31 -9.00 11.48
C ALA A 174 8.11 -8.04 11.52
N LEU A 175 7.91 -7.42 12.68
CA LEU A 175 7.24 -6.12 12.76
C LEU A 175 8.18 -5.05 12.22
N GLY A 176 8.38 -5.01 10.90
CA GLY A 176 9.44 -4.24 10.25
C GLY A 176 9.45 -2.75 10.62
N MET A 177 8.28 -2.12 10.74
CA MET A 177 8.18 -0.71 11.16
C MET A 177 8.72 -0.48 12.58
N VAL A 178 8.55 -1.47 13.48
CA VAL A 178 9.10 -1.46 14.84
C VAL A 178 10.60 -1.70 14.80
N LYS A 179 11.06 -2.70 14.03
CA LYS A 179 12.48 -3.01 13.82
C LYS A 179 13.28 -1.80 13.36
N HIS A 180 12.86 -1.15 12.26
CA HIS A 180 13.55 0.03 11.74
C HIS A 180 13.37 1.24 12.65
N GLY A 181 12.20 1.41 13.27
CA GLY A 181 11.96 2.47 14.25
C GLY A 181 12.91 2.40 15.45
N GLN A 182 13.10 1.21 16.04
CA GLN A 182 14.03 1.00 17.15
C GLN A 182 15.47 1.31 16.73
N ARG A 183 15.91 0.80 15.56
CA ARG A 183 17.26 1.06 15.02
C ARG A 183 17.52 2.54 14.77
N LEU A 184 16.58 3.26 14.15
CA LEU A 184 16.70 4.68 13.85
C LEU A 184 16.82 5.56 15.11
N HIS A 185 16.24 5.12 16.23
CA HIS A 185 16.35 5.82 17.52
C HIS A 185 17.46 5.26 18.41
N ASN A 186 18.28 4.32 17.92
CA ASN A 186 19.27 3.60 18.71
C ASN A 186 18.67 3.02 20.02
N ALA A 187 17.42 2.57 19.94
CA ALA A 187 16.69 1.94 21.04
C ALA A 187 17.07 0.45 21.15
N GLU A 188 16.63 -0.18 22.23
CA GLU A 188 16.78 -1.62 22.41
C GLU A 188 16.06 -2.37 21.29
N GLN A 189 16.75 -3.32 20.67
CA GLN A 189 16.27 -4.10 19.53
C GLN A 189 15.55 -5.35 20.04
N ILE A 190 14.29 -5.23 20.45
CA ILE A 190 13.51 -6.30 21.08
C ILE A 190 12.07 -6.36 20.55
N ALA A 191 11.48 -7.55 20.62
CA ALA A 191 10.04 -7.80 20.40
C ALA A 191 9.49 -7.38 19.03
N TYR A 192 10.32 -7.40 17.98
CA TYR A 192 9.88 -7.23 16.60
C TYR A 192 10.01 -8.50 15.76
N GLU A 193 10.78 -9.51 16.18
CA GLU A 193 10.98 -10.74 15.41
C GLU A 193 9.70 -11.57 15.40
N LEU A 194 9.35 -12.10 14.22
CA LEU A 194 8.24 -13.02 14.03
C LEU A 194 8.81 -14.40 13.64
N PRO A 195 8.14 -15.49 14.03
CA PRO A 195 8.56 -16.82 13.62
C PRO A 195 8.38 -16.99 12.10
N PRO A 196 9.31 -17.69 11.42
CA PRO A 196 9.15 -18.06 10.01
C PRO A 196 7.80 -18.74 9.78
N THR A 197 6.99 -18.17 8.91
CA THR A 197 5.63 -18.66 8.63
C THR A 197 5.44 -18.85 7.13
N ASP A 198 4.83 -19.98 6.74
CA ASP A 198 4.43 -20.28 5.36
C ASP A 198 2.95 -19.90 5.16
N PHE A 199 2.71 -18.70 4.63
CA PHE A 199 1.35 -18.20 4.42
C PHE A 199 0.67 -18.87 3.22
N CYS A 200 1.45 -19.43 2.29
CA CYS A 200 0.93 -20.26 1.19
C CYS A 200 0.31 -21.55 1.74
N ALA A 201 0.96 -22.21 2.68
CA ALA A 201 0.44 -23.40 3.35
C ALA A 201 -0.84 -23.08 4.14
N ILE A 202 -0.89 -21.95 4.86
CA ILE A 202 -2.09 -21.48 5.57
C ILE A 202 -3.24 -21.26 4.57
N ALA A 203 -2.99 -20.56 3.47
CA ALA A 203 -4.00 -20.29 2.45
C ALA A 203 -4.59 -21.59 1.88
N LYS A 204 -3.73 -22.54 1.50
CA LYS A 204 -4.14 -23.86 0.98
C LYS A 204 -4.94 -24.65 2.01
N ALA A 205 -4.52 -24.64 3.27
CA ALA A 205 -5.23 -25.33 4.35
C ALA A 205 -6.64 -24.76 4.59
N MET A 206 -6.83 -23.46 4.35
CA MET A 206 -8.14 -22.81 4.44
C MET A 206 -9.02 -23.01 3.19
N GLY A 207 -8.45 -23.48 2.08
CA GLY A 207 -9.15 -23.68 0.81
C GLY A 207 -8.99 -22.53 -0.19
N ALA A 208 -7.99 -21.67 -0.01
CA ALA A 208 -7.62 -20.60 -0.94
C ALA A 208 -6.40 -21.00 -1.79
N HIS A 209 -6.14 -20.23 -2.85
CA HIS A 209 -4.91 -20.35 -3.62
C HIS A 209 -3.76 -19.69 -2.87
N GLY A 210 -2.58 -20.31 -2.92
CA GLY A 210 -1.39 -19.84 -2.20
C GLY A 210 -0.14 -20.02 -3.04
N TYR A 211 0.70 -18.98 -3.09
CA TYR A 211 1.97 -18.97 -3.79
C TYR A 211 3.06 -18.42 -2.87
N ILE A 212 4.24 -19.03 -2.90
CA ILE A 212 5.44 -18.45 -2.27
C ILE A 212 6.25 -17.81 -3.36
N ILE A 213 6.55 -16.52 -3.21
CA ILE A 213 7.35 -15.73 -4.14
C ILE A 213 8.69 -15.46 -3.47
N LYS A 214 9.78 -15.99 -4.01
CA LYS A 214 11.13 -15.89 -3.43
C LYS A 214 12.08 -15.04 -4.27
N SER A 215 11.75 -14.82 -5.53
CA SER A 215 12.55 -14.06 -6.48
C SER A 215 11.69 -13.12 -7.32
N PRO A 216 12.30 -12.09 -7.94
CA PRO A 216 11.59 -11.26 -8.92
C PRO A 216 11.09 -12.05 -10.14
N GLU A 217 11.81 -13.09 -10.56
CA GLU A 217 11.37 -14.00 -11.63
C GLU A 217 10.07 -14.73 -11.25
N ASP A 218 9.88 -15.11 -9.97
CA ASP A 218 8.61 -15.69 -9.51
C ASP A 218 7.44 -14.71 -9.68
N LEU A 219 7.66 -13.40 -9.50
CA LEU A 219 6.63 -12.36 -9.72
C LEU A 219 6.30 -12.21 -11.20
N GLU A 220 7.32 -12.17 -12.06
CA GLU A 220 7.17 -12.04 -13.51
C GLU A 220 6.42 -13.25 -14.12
N ASN A 221 6.60 -14.43 -13.54
CA ASN A 221 5.95 -15.66 -13.95
C ASN A 221 4.50 -15.81 -13.42
N LEU A 222 3.99 -14.86 -12.61
CA LEU A 222 2.60 -14.89 -12.15
C LEU A 222 1.64 -14.59 -13.30
N ASP A 223 0.73 -15.54 -13.59
CA ASP A 223 -0.40 -15.27 -14.47
C ASP A 223 -1.48 -14.49 -13.72
N ILE A 224 -1.35 -13.16 -13.72
CA ILE A 224 -2.29 -12.27 -13.04
C ILE A 224 -3.70 -12.41 -13.58
N HIS A 225 -3.87 -12.72 -14.86
CA HIS A 225 -5.18 -12.91 -15.46
C HIS A 225 -5.86 -14.13 -14.83
N ASP A 226 -5.15 -15.23 -14.64
CA ASP A 226 -5.64 -16.41 -13.93
C ASP A 226 -5.99 -16.07 -12.47
N LEU A 227 -5.07 -15.40 -11.75
CA LEU A 227 -5.25 -15.06 -10.33
C LEU A 227 -6.48 -14.20 -10.05
N ILE A 228 -6.88 -13.33 -10.99
CA ILE A 228 -8.04 -12.43 -10.82
C ILE A 228 -9.31 -12.91 -11.53
N SER A 229 -9.21 -13.95 -12.38
CA SER A 229 -10.37 -14.55 -13.05
C SER A 229 -11.06 -15.60 -12.20
N ASP A 230 -10.31 -16.22 -11.28
CA ASP A 230 -10.88 -17.19 -10.36
C ASP A 230 -11.79 -16.52 -9.31
N LYS A 231 -12.88 -17.19 -8.93
CA LYS A 231 -13.85 -16.71 -7.94
C LYS A 231 -13.42 -17.11 -6.53
N GLY A 232 -12.20 -16.77 -6.16
CA GLY A 232 -11.64 -17.11 -4.85
C GLY A 232 -10.47 -16.21 -4.45
N PRO A 233 -10.14 -16.16 -3.16
CA PRO A 233 -8.99 -15.40 -2.71
C PRO A 233 -7.68 -16.11 -3.04
N VAL A 234 -6.66 -15.30 -3.29
CA VAL A 234 -5.28 -15.72 -3.54
C VAL A 234 -4.38 -15.10 -2.48
N VAL A 235 -3.46 -15.88 -1.92
CA VAL A 235 -2.39 -15.38 -1.03
C VAL A 235 -1.04 -15.51 -1.74
N LEU A 236 -0.38 -14.38 -1.93
CA LEU A 236 1.01 -14.28 -2.38
C LEU A 236 1.89 -14.02 -1.15
N ASP A 237 2.58 -15.04 -0.69
CA ASP A 237 3.57 -14.98 0.38
C ASP A 237 4.92 -14.52 -0.20
N VAL A 238 5.18 -13.22 -0.17
CA VAL A 238 6.34 -12.60 -0.82
C VAL A 238 7.48 -12.42 0.17
N ARG A 239 8.58 -13.13 -0.06
CA ARG A 239 9.80 -13.05 0.76
C ARG A 239 10.59 -11.82 0.39
N ILE A 240 10.44 -10.78 1.20
CA ILE A 240 11.07 -9.48 0.98
C ILE A 240 12.33 -9.30 1.81
N ASP A 241 13.20 -8.40 1.39
CA ASP A 241 14.38 -8.01 2.14
C ASP A 241 13.98 -7.19 3.38
N GLY A 242 14.04 -7.82 4.55
CA GLY A 242 13.74 -7.19 5.83
C GLY A 242 14.81 -6.22 6.34
N GLU A 243 15.93 -6.06 5.63
CA GLU A 243 16.95 -5.06 5.95
C GLU A 243 16.76 -3.75 5.17
N GLU A 244 15.92 -3.74 4.14
CA GLU A 244 15.54 -2.53 3.41
C GLU A 244 14.80 -1.55 4.33
N VAL A 245 15.34 -0.33 4.46
CA VAL A 245 14.77 0.67 5.36
C VAL A 245 13.60 1.38 4.67
N PRO A 246 12.35 1.24 5.17
CA PRO A 246 11.19 1.91 4.59
C PRO A 246 11.32 3.44 4.66
N PRO A 247 10.68 4.19 3.73
CA PRO A 247 10.68 5.65 3.74
C PRO A 247 9.88 6.21 4.94
N MET A 248 10.50 6.25 6.11
CA MET A 248 9.87 6.62 7.38
C MET A 248 10.30 7.99 7.90
N GLY A 249 11.21 8.69 7.21
CA GLY A 249 11.93 9.85 7.72
C GLY A 249 11.04 10.97 8.28
N VAL A 250 9.85 11.18 7.71
CA VAL A 250 8.90 12.21 8.19
C VAL A 250 8.12 11.76 9.43
N ARG A 251 7.84 10.45 9.59
CA ARG A 251 7.19 9.91 10.80
C ARG A 251 8.11 9.95 12.01
N VAL A 252 9.41 9.75 11.80
CA VAL A 252 10.43 9.69 12.86
C VAL A 252 10.69 11.05 13.49
N GLN A 253 10.55 12.15 12.74
CA GLN A 253 10.71 13.51 13.28
C GLN A 253 9.70 13.90 14.37
N GLY A 254 8.54 13.21 14.42
CA GLY A 254 7.51 13.44 15.44
C GLY A 254 7.72 12.67 16.74
N LEU A 255 8.68 11.73 16.78
CA LEU A 255 8.96 10.93 17.97
C LEU A 255 9.99 11.69 18.85
N PRO A 256 9.72 11.86 20.16
CA PRO A 256 10.64 12.55 21.05
C PRO A 256 11.98 11.81 21.12
N SER A 257 13.08 12.53 20.94
CA SER A 257 14.45 12.02 20.96
C SER A 257 14.94 11.52 22.33
N GLU A 258 14.19 11.79 23.39
CA GLU A 258 14.55 11.38 24.75
C GLU A 258 13.77 10.13 25.17
N SER A 259 14.49 9.02 25.32
CA SER A 259 14.01 7.86 26.06
C SER A 259 13.73 8.28 27.50
N ARG A 260 12.47 8.54 27.86
CA ARG A 260 12.09 8.56 29.28
C ARG A 260 12.31 7.14 29.80
N LYS A 261 13.38 6.94 30.57
CA LYS A 261 13.54 5.73 31.37
C LYS A 261 12.28 5.57 32.21
N ALA A 262 11.40 4.66 31.81
CA ALA A 262 10.27 4.28 32.63
C ALA A 262 10.83 3.63 33.89
N LYS A 263 10.77 4.35 35.01
CA LYS A 263 10.98 3.78 36.34
C LYS A 263 9.74 2.95 36.63
N TRP A 264 9.78 1.67 36.31
CA TRP A 264 8.86 0.71 36.89
C TRP A 264 9.31 0.48 38.34
N ALA A 265 8.40 0.73 39.28
CA ALA A 265 8.58 0.52 40.71
C ALA A 265 8.36 -0.96 41.07
#